data_AF-A0A2N5XR51-F1
#
_entry.id   AF-A0A2N5XR51-F1
#
_cell.length_a   1.000
_cell.length_b   1.000
_cell.length_c   1.000
_cell.angle_alpha   90.00
_cell.angle_beta   90.00
_cell.angle_gamma   90.00
#
_symmetry.space_group_name_H-M   'P 1'
#
loop_
_entity.id
_entity.type
_entity.pdbx_description
1 polymer ?
#
loop_
_entity_poly.entity_id
_entity_poly.type
_entity_poly.pdbx_seq_one_letter_code
_entity_poly.pdbx_strand_id
1 'polypeptide(L)'
;MDVGVEMNETFEGGPTPIKGVDQSIGMPLTALTVVDELVARTFRMPRSALHAGTRCRKTVAFARQVAMYLGHVCLSYPLKDVAEHYCRDRTTVAYACGVVEDRREKEETELLLNSLESALETMMLLTPLTCKRSS
;
A
#
# COMPACT_ATOMS: atom_id res chain seq x y z
N MET A 1 -42.41 21.43 -25.53
CA MET A 1 -42.03 20.17 -24.86
C MET A 1 -40.52 20.25 -24.66
N ASP A 2 -40.14 20.86 -23.54
CA ASP A 2 -38.78 20.88 -23.00
C ASP A 2 -38.38 19.47 -22.53
N VAL A 3 -37.16 19.05 -22.84
CA VAL A 3 -36.22 18.53 -21.83
C VAL A 3 -34.82 18.95 -22.25
N GLY A 4 -34.31 19.98 -21.60
CA GLY A 4 -32.95 20.46 -21.73
C GLY A 4 -31.92 19.52 -21.10
N VAL A 5 -30.70 19.61 -21.62
CA VAL A 5 -29.49 19.03 -21.04
C VAL A 5 -29.18 19.75 -19.74
N GLU A 6 -29.23 19.07 -18.60
CA GLU A 6 -28.61 19.54 -17.36
C GLU A 6 -27.39 18.68 -17.03
N MET A 7 -26.23 19.26 -17.34
CA MET A 7 -25.00 18.99 -16.61
C MET A 7 -25.20 19.49 -15.17
N ASN A 8 -25.14 18.61 -14.18
CA ASN A 8 -24.84 19.04 -12.82
C ASN A 8 -23.94 18.02 -12.12
N GLU A 9 -22.64 18.24 -12.28
CA GLU A 9 -21.59 17.71 -11.42
C GLU A 9 -21.66 18.43 -10.07
N THR A 10 -22.36 17.85 -9.10
CA THR A 10 -22.12 18.17 -7.69
C THR A 10 -21.27 17.06 -7.07
N PHE A 11 -19.96 17.16 -7.29
CA PHE A 11 -18.96 16.51 -6.45
C PHE A 11 -18.99 17.19 -5.07
N GLU A 12 -19.94 16.79 -4.24
CA GLU A 12 -20.00 17.08 -2.79
C GLU A 12 -18.92 16.26 -2.09
N GLY A 13 -17.66 16.59 -2.39
CA GLY A 13 -16.46 16.02 -1.81
C GLY A 13 -15.48 17.14 -1.54
N GLY A 14 -15.91 18.16 -0.78
CA GLY A 14 -15.00 19.18 -0.27
C GLY A 14 -13.79 18.54 0.42
N PRO A 15 -12.61 19.20 0.43
CA PRO A 15 -11.42 18.64 1.05
C PRO A 15 -11.75 18.29 2.50
N THR A 16 -11.83 16.99 2.80
CA THR A 16 -11.93 16.53 4.17
C THR A 16 -10.72 17.10 4.91
N PRO A 17 -10.90 17.64 6.13
CA PRO A 17 -9.80 18.11 6.93
C PRO A 17 -8.73 17.02 6.99
N ILE A 18 -7.49 17.34 6.63
CA ILE A 18 -6.34 16.46 6.87
C ILE A 18 -6.15 16.39 8.38
N LYS A 19 -7.01 15.62 9.05
CA LYS A 19 -6.94 15.32 10.49
C LYS A 19 -5.79 14.34 10.66
N GLY A 20 -4.66 14.87 11.11
CA GLY A 20 -3.46 14.12 11.40
C GLY A 20 -2.41 14.30 10.32
N VAL A 21 -1.60 15.36 10.44
CA VAL A 21 -0.17 15.16 10.22
C VAL A 21 0.21 14.05 11.18
N ASP A 22 0.50 12.85 10.67
CA ASP A 22 0.99 11.72 11.46
C ASP A 22 2.22 12.22 12.22
N GLN A 23 2.09 12.43 13.53
CA GLN A 23 3.15 12.92 14.42
C GLN A 23 4.15 11.79 14.72
N SER A 24 4.58 11.04 13.71
CA SER A 24 5.59 9.98 13.80
C SER A 24 7.02 10.53 13.77
N ILE A 25 7.22 11.73 14.33
CA ILE A 25 8.54 12.34 14.55
C ILE A 25 9.21 11.55 15.69
N GLY A 26 9.79 10.40 15.38
CA GLY A 26 10.54 9.59 16.35
C GLY A 26 10.50 8.07 16.16
N MET A 27 9.70 7.52 15.23
CA MET A 27 9.84 6.10 14.87
C MET A 27 11.00 5.93 13.88
N PRO A 28 11.85 4.90 14.02
CA PRO A 28 12.82 4.60 12.98
C PRO A 28 12.09 4.41 11.66
N LEU A 29 12.54 5.11 10.60
CA LEU A 29 12.03 4.90 9.25
C LEU A 29 12.42 3.48 8.83
N THR A 30 11.51 2.53 9.05
CA THR A 30 11.71 1.16 8.60
C THR A 30 11.30 1.05 7.14
N ALA A 31 11.93 0.14 6.41
CA ALA A 31 11.61 -0.05 5.00
C ALA A 31 10.12 -0.38 4.79
N LEU A 32 9.46 -1.10 5.72
CA LEU A 32 8.03 -1.40 5.65
C LEU A 32 7.13 -0.17 5.87
N THR A 33 7.54 0.81 6.68
CA THR A 33 6.79 2.07 6.80
C THR A 33 6.85 2.91 5.52
N VAL A 34 7.95 2.83 4.77
CA VAL A 34 8.06 3.47 3.45
C VAL A 34 7.15 2.77 2.44
N VAL A 35 7.07 1.44 2.47
CA VAL A 35 6.14 0.67 1.64
C VAL A 35 4.69 1.08 1.93
N ASP A 36 4.30 1.17 3.20
CA ASP A 36 2.98 1.62 3.61
C ASP A 36 2.62 2.98 2.99
N GLU A 37 3.54 3.94 3.09
CA GLU A 37 3.33 5.30 2.58
C GLU A 37 3.24 5.32 1.05
N LEU A 38 4.15 4.62 0.37
CA LEU A 38 4.17 4.54 -1.09
C LEU A 38 2.89 3.91 -1.65
N VAL A 39 2.46 2.80 -1.06
CA VAL A 39 1.24 2.09 -1.49
C VAL A 39 0.00 2.91 -1.16
N ALA A 40 -0.10 3.47 0.04
CA ALA A 40 -1.24 4.30 0.43
C ALA A 40 -1.45 5.48 -0.53
N ARG A 41 -0.37 6.17 -0.92
CA ARG A 41 -0.41 7.26 -1.89
C ARG A 41 -0.82 6.80 -3.28
N THR A 42 -0.25 5.70 -3.76
CA THR A 42 -0.55 5.15 -5.08
C THR A 42 -2.02 4.74 -5.21
N PHE A 43 -2.59 4.15 -4.15
CA PHE A 43 -4.00 3.76 -4.10
C PHE A 43 -4.93 4.87 -3.58
N ARG A 44 -4.42 6.09 -3.35
CA ARG A 44 -5.15 7.27 -2.88
C ARG A 44 -6.00 7.00 -1.64
N MET A 45 -5.35 6.47 -0.60
CA MET A 45 -6.02 6.08 0.64
C MET A 45 -5.20 6.42 1.88
N PRO A 46 -5.81 6.54 3.06
CA PRO A 46 -5.05 6.76 4.28
C PRO A 46 -4.22 5.52 4.62
N ARG A 47 -2.99 5.72 5.11
CA ARG A 47 -2.08 4.65 5.55
C ARG A 47 -2.73 3.69 6.55
N SER A 48 -3.55 4.20 7.45
CA SER A 48 -4.30 3.41 8.44
C SER A 48 -5.24 2.37 7.81
N ALA A 49 -5.70 2.58 6.58
CA ALA A 49 -6.53 1.61 5.87
C ALA A 49 -5.78 0.30 5.57
N LEU A 50 -4.46 0.35 5.35
CA LEU A 50 -3.62 -0.84 5.16
C LEU A 50 -3.55 -1.71 6.43
N HIS A 51 -3.80 -1.13 7.60
CA HIS A 51 -3.77 -1.84 8.88
C HIS A 51 -5.17 -2.18 9.44
N ALA A 52 -6.23 -1.74 8.75
CA ALA A 52 -7.60 -1.97 9.22
C ALA A 52 -7.95 -3.47 9.33
N GLY A 53 -8.55 -3.85 10.47
CA GLY A 53 -8.90 -5.22 10.82
C GLY A 53 -10.15 -5.78 10.12
N THR A 54 -11.04 -4.92 9.61
CA THR A 54 -12.38 -5.29 9.13
C THR A 54 -12.45 -5.54 7.62
N ARG A 55 -13.55 -6.16 7.16
CA ARG A 55 -13.85 -6.38 5.74
C ARG A 55 -13.88 -5.04 5.02
N CYS A 56 -12.86 -4.77 4.22
CA CYS A 56 -12.67 -3.51 3.51
C CYS A 56 -13.07 -3.65 2.02
N ARG A 57 -13.18 -2.52 1.32
CA ARG A 57 -13.42 -2.48 -0.13
C ARG A 57 -12.34 -3.32 -0.85
N LYS A 58 -12.69 -3.95 -1.97
CA LYS A 58 -11.75 -4.80 -2.75
C LYS A 58 -10.44 -4.08 -3.08
N THR A 59 -10.49 -2.78 -3.33
CA THR A 59 -9.32 -1.92 -3.58
C THR A 59 -8.37 -1.85 -2.38
N VAL A 60 -8.89 -1.71 -1.17
CA VAL A 60 -8.10 -1.67 0.07
C VAL A 60 -7.46 -3.02 0.36
N ALA A 61 -8.20 -4.10 0.13
CA ALA A 61 -7.67 -5.44 0.27
C ALA A 61 -6.49 -5.67 -0.67
N PHE A 62 -6.64 -5.27 -1.94
CA PHE A 62 -5.57 -5.42 -2.93
C PHE A 62 -4.36 -4.52 -2.64
N ALA A 63 -4.56 -3.27 -2.24
CA ALA A 63 -3.48 -2.38 -1.83
C ALA A 63 -2.64 -3.00 -0.70
N ARG A 64 -3.29 -3.57 0.32
CA ARG A 64 -2.59 -4.28 1.40
C ARG A 64 -1.82 -5.50 0.91
N GLN A 65 -2.39 -6.25 -0.04
CA GLN A 65 -1.70 -7.40 -0.64
C GLN A 65 -0.45 -6.97 -1.40
N VAL A 66 -0.53 -5.86 -2.17
CA VAL A 66 0.64 -5.26 -2.83
C VAL A 66 1.68 -4.81 -1.80
N ALA A 67 1.28 -4.17 -0.71
CA ALA A 67 2.21 -3.74 0.33
C ALA A 67 2.94 -4.92 1.01
N MET A 68 2.22 -6.04 1.24
CA MET A 68 2.82 -7.29 1.72
C MET A 68 3.79 -7.91 0.70
N TYR A 69 3.40 -7.90 -0.57
CA TYR A 69 4.23 -8.39 -1.68
C TYR A 69 5.55 -7.61 -1.77
N LEU A 70 5.50 -6.27 -1.81
CA LEU A 70 6.70 -5.44 -1.90
C LEU A 70 7.62 -5.63 -0.69
N GLY A 71 7.07 -5.77 0.51
CA GLY A 71 7.84 -6.06 1.71
C GLY A 71 8.59 -7.40 1.62
N HIS A 72 7.92 -8.47 1.19
CA HIS A 72 8.53 -9.78 1.11
C HIS A 72 9.44 -9.95 -0.11
N VAL A 73 8.95 -9.63 -1.30
CA VAL A 73 9.61 -9.92 -2.58
C VAL A 73 10.69 -8.89 -2.88
N CYS A 74 10.37 -7.60 -2.86
CA CYS A 74 11.33 -6.55 -3.23
C CYS A 74 12.33 -6.28 -2.11
N LEU A 75 11.87 -6.22 -0.85
CA LEU A 75 12.73 -5.90 0.29
C LEU A 75 13.30 -7.15 0.98
N SER A 76 12.93 -8.35 0.54
CA SER A 76 13.41 -9.63 1.10
C SER A 76 13.15 -9.78 2.61
N TYR A 77 12.10 -9.16 3.15
CA TYR A 77 11.72 -9.40 4.54
C TYR A 77 11.15 -10.81 4.71
N PRO A 78 11.44 -11.51 5.82
CA PRO A 78 10.77 -12.75 6.14
C PRO A 78 9.25 -12.57 6.23
N LEU A 79 8.47 -13.57 5.76
CA LEU A 79 7.00 -13.53 5.84
C LEU A 79 6.49 -13.23 7.25
N LYS A 80 7.19 -13.70 8.29
CA LYS A 80 6.85 -13.46 9.70
C LYS A 80 6.97 -11.98 10.07
N ASP A 81 8.01 -11.29 9.61
CA ASP A 81 8.23 -9.89 9.94
C ASP A 81 7.23 -8.98 9.21
N VAL A 82 6.92 -9.31 7.96
CA VAL A 82 5.83 -8.66 7.22
C VAL A 82 4.49 -8.90 7.92
N ALA A 83 4.23 -10.14 8.35
CA ALA A 83 2.99 -10.49 9.05
C ALA A 83 2.84 -9.75 10.39
N GLU A 84 3.93 -9.64 11.16
CA GLU A 84 3.99 -8.86 12.40
C GLU A 84 3.66 -7.38 12.13
N HIS A 85 4.26 -6.78 11.09
CA HIS A 85 4.00 -5.39 10.71
C HIS A 85 2.53 -5.10 10.42
N TYR A 86 1.83 -6.00 9.72
CA TYR A 86 0.40 -5.83 9.39
C TYR A 86 -0.56 -6.48 10.39
N CYS A 87 -0.08 -7.03 11.51
CA CYS A 87 -0.87 -7.78 12.49
C CYS A 87 -1.68 -8.93 11.85
N ARG A 88 -1.06 -9.71 10.95
CA ARG A 88 -1.65 -10.85 10.24
C ARG A 88 -0.89 -12.15 10.49
N ASP A 89 -1.44 -13.26 10.02
CA ASP A 89 -0.73 -14.54 10.00
C ASP A 89 0.23 -14.61 8.79
N ARG A 90 1.36 -15.31 8.94
CA ARG A 90 2.33 -15.51 7.85
C ARG A 90 1.71 -16.12 6.58
N THR A 91 0.70 -16.97 6.72
CA THR A 91 -0.03 -17.56 5.59
C THR A 91 -0.87 -16.53 4.85
N THR A 92 -1.33 -15.47 5.52
CA THR A 92 -2.02 -14.33 4.88
C THR A 92 -1.06 -13.57 3.98
N VAL A 93 0.20 -13.39 4.40
CA VAL A 93 1.24 -12.75 3.59
C VAL A 93 1.59 -13.62 2.38
N ALA A 94 1.79 -14.93 2.58
CA ALA A 94 2.06 -15.86 1.48
C ALA A 94 0.91 -15.87 0.46
N TYR A 95 -0.34 -15.92 0.94
CA TYR A 95 -1.53 -15.82 0.10
C TYR A 95 -1.58 -14.48 -0.65
N ALA A 96 -1.28 -13.37 0.02
CA ALA A 96 -1.22 -12.06 -0.61
C ALA A 96 -0.19 -12.01 -1.75
N CYS A 97 0.99 -12.57 -1.57
CA CYS A 97 2.00 -12.66 -2.62
C CYS A 97 1.49 -13.44 -3.84
N GLY A 98 0.85 -14.60 -3.62
CA GLY A 98 0.25 -15.38 -4.71
C GLY A 98 -0.83 -14.60 -5.47
N VAL A 99 -1.73 -13.90 -4.75
CA VAL A 99 -2.77 -13.07 -5.38
C VAL A 99 -2.19 -11.92 -6.22
N VAL A 100 -1.06 -11.34 -5.81
CA VAL A 100 -0.41 -10.27 -6.56
C VAL A 100 0.28 -10.83 -7.80
N GLU A 101 0.99 -11.96 -7.68
CA GLU A 101 1.61 -12.65 -8.82
C GLU A 101 0.58 -13.08 -9.87
N ASP A 102 -0.53 -13.70 -9.44
CA ASP A 102 -1.63 -14.08 -10.34
C ASP A 102 -2.23 -12.88 -11.09
N ARG A 103 -2.16 -11.67 -10.50
CA ARG A 103 -2.68 -10.44 -11.13
C ARG A 103 -1.63 -9.71 -11.96
N ARG A 104 -0.35 -9.97 -11.76
CA ARG A 104 0.77 -9.37 -12.50
C ARG A 104 0.73 -9.73 -13.98
N GLU A 105 0.02 -10.79 -14.36
CA GLU A 105 -0.27 -11.14 -15.76
C GLU A 105 -1.10 -10.07 -16.52
N LYS A 106 -1.72 -9.12 -15.80
CA LYS A 106 -2.46 -8.01 -16.42
C LYS A 106 -1.54 -6.82 -16.59
N GLU A 107 -1.52 -6.26 -17.79
CA GLU A 107 -0.68 -5.11 -18.16
C GLU A 107 -0.81 -3.94 -17.17
N GLU A 108 -2.03 -3.57 -16.76
CA GLU A 108 -2.24 -2.50 -15.77
C GLU A 108 -1.58 -2.79 -14.42
N THR A 109 -1.63 -4.05 -13.96
CA THR A 109 -1.01 -4.46 -12.70
C THR A 109 0.50 -4.52 -12.84
N GLU A 110 1.00 -5.05 -13.95
CA GLU A 110 2.43 -5.12 -14.23
C GLU A 110 3.07 -3.73 -14.21
N LEU A 111 2.48 -2.76 -14.92
CA LEU A 111 2.95 -1.37 -14.94
C LEU A 111 2.93 -0.73 -13.55
N LEU A 112 1.87 -0.98 -12.77
CA LEU A 112 1.75 -0.52 -11.39
C LEU A 112 2.86 -1.09 -10.49
N LEU A 113 3.09 -2.40 -10.54
CA LEU A 113 4.09 -3.07 -9.72
C LEU A 113 5.50 -2.64 -10.11
N ASN A 114 5.84 -2.63 -11.40
CA ASN A 114 7.14 -2.16 -11.89
C ASN A 114 7.46 -0.73 -11.44
N SER A 115 6.45 0.15 -11.42
CA SER A 115 6.61 1.53 -10.96
C SER A 115 6.89 1.61 -9.46
N LEU A 116 6.17 0.81 -8.65
CA LEU A 116 6.36 0.75 -7.20
C LEU A 116 7.71 0.13 -6.82
N GLU A 117 8.11 -0.94 -7.51
CA GLU A 117 9.40 -1.61 -7.39
C GLU A 117 10.55 -0.64 -7.65
N SER A 118 10.52 0.04 -8.81
CA SER A 118 11.53 1.03 -9.20
C SER A 118 11.65 2.18 -8.19
N ALA A 119 10.50 2.66 -7.68
CA ALA A 119 10.48 3.71 -6.66
C ALA A 119 11.10 3.24 -5.34
N LEU A 120 10.80 2.01 -4.90
CA LEU A 120 11.40 1.42 -3.70
C LEU A 120 12.91 1.25 -3.86
N GLU A 121 13.37 0.69 -4.97
CA GLU A 121 14.81 0.55 -5.23
C GLU A 121 15.54 1.89 -5.13
N THR A 122 14.99 2.93 -5.77
CA THR A 122 15.54 4.29 -5.71
C THR A 122 15.58 4.83 -4.28
N MET A 123 14.51 4.64 -3.50
CA MET A 123 14.47 5.09 -2.11
C MET A 123 15.47 4.33 -1.22
N MET A 124 15.60 3.02 -1.39
CA MET A 124 16.54 2.18 -0.63
C MET A 124 18.01 2.54 -0.93
N LEU A 125 18.31 3.05 -2.13
CA LEU A 125 19.66 3.53 -2.48
C LEU A 125 20.02 4.86 -1.81
N LEU A 126 19.04 5.74 -1.62
CA LEU A 126 19.28 7.12 -1.15
C LEU A 126 19.08 7.29 0.36
N THR A 127 18.39 6.36 1.03
CA THR A 127 18.08 6.46 2.46
C THR A 127 18.58 5.24 3.22
N PRO A 128 19.32 5.40 4.33
CA PRO A 128 19.73 4.28 5.18
C PRO A 128 18.52 3.78 5.97
N LEU A 129 17.67 2.98 5.32
CA LEU A 129 16.51 2.36 5.95
C LEU A 129 16.97 1.11 6.69
N THR A 130 16.56 0.98 7.95
CA THR A 130 16.90 -0.21 8.73
C THR A 130 16.06 -1.38 8.23
N CYS A 131 16.72 -2.37 7.64
CA CYS A 131 16.09 -3.67 7.37
C CYS A 131 16.20 -4.55 8.61
N LYS A 132 15.08 -4.77 9.31
CA LYS A 132 15.04 -5.77 10.38
C LYS A 132 15.01 -7.14 9.72
N ARG A 133 16.17 -7.78 9.59
CA ARG A 133 16.29 -9.17 9.12
C ARG A 133 16.33 -10.04 10.38
N SER A 134 15.24 -10.71 10.72
CA SER A 134 15.24 -11.65 11.84
C SER A 134 16.14 -12.85 11.50
N SER A 135 17.11 -13.09 12.39
CA SER A 135 18.07 -14.20 12.38
C SER A 135 17.40 -15.56 12.59
#